data_AF-A0A9D0XYH3-F1
#
_entry.id   AF-A0A9D0XYH3-F1
#
_cell.length_a   1.000
_cell.length_b   1.000
_cell.length_c   1.000
_cell.angle_alpha   90.00
_cell.angle_beta   90.00
_cell.angle_gamma   90.00
#
_symmetry.space_group_name_H-M   'P 1'
#
loop_
_entity.id
_entity.type
_entity.pdbx_description
1 polymer ?
#
loop_
_entity_poly.entity_id
_entity_poly.type
_entity_poly.pdbx_seq_one_letter_code
_entity_poly.pdbx_strand_id
1 'polypeptide(L)'
;MGKDERKLSVYIDRLNAEKKPPQFDASDNEELADLMDTVRLVRSLKRPEIPEEGYEKRLAENIASRLKAQKPVRIRKRKWQAGFAAIAAVMILALMLYVFIPFGNMNIVSAMEKAYGEVRAYHGILLIQEISQNGESFTQARVEVWRDKEGRYYVKQIEGYQSGLVTVNNGVFKWQLRPGERKAYLFSAFPDPYSYAFELGNEIDNVRNAIETKFLGKEIINGRETDILEVIPEGGSPYKLWIDKETRLPLQKQTAMQNALQYKVSYIEINFEDLIPEKILEYSLPEGYVEVDNDHEQIVNNMEEAFELAGFYPDIPEEIEGYNLVSISVDTAQKAVKLNYVSQDSTKRITLMEKMPEGEFVAASSAITGKIGGIDAEIQSPVSDGAGILGTGPYAGMTGMNSIRWQNENYEYAIVGNVSIDEIAEIVGCFKLGDVEIPKNGTDLFKPQVEVPVDMEVEENEQKSVDAGHSPWRLDHEFVAQVFASLMVSPEGIVGDYPITGDQLTTIYNTGTEAIVEISGEVTVVRRVYLKRLVRQDPTGIWTVVGYDPV
;
A
#
# COMPACT_ATOMS: atom_id res chain seq x y z
N MET A 1 0.86 32.81 31.18
CA MET A 1 -0.55 32.45 30.98
C MET A 1 -1.37 33.72 30.87
N GLY A 2 -1.93 33.95 29.68
CA GLY A 2 -2.73 35.12 29.34
C GLY A 2 -4.07 35.16 30.08
N LYS A 3 -4.72 36.33 30.05
CA LYS A 3 -6.03 36.55 30.71
C LYS A 3 -7.11 35.62 30.14
N ASP A 4 -7.09 35.37 28.83
CA ASP A 4 -8.09 34.56 28.14
C ASP A 4 -7.82 33.05 28.28
N GLU A 5 -6.55 32.62 28.26
CA GLU A 5 -6.17 31.23 28.61
C GLU A 5 -6.64 30.86 30.03
N ARG A 6 -6.51 31.79 31.00
CA ARG A 6 -7.00 31.56 32.37
C ARG A 6 -8.51 31.42 32.43
N LYS A 7 -9.26 32.21 31.65
CA LYS A 7 -10.72 32.10 31.57
C LYS A 7 -11.13 30.75 30.97
N LEU A 8 -10.49 30.34 29.88
CA LEU A 8 -10.77 29.07 29.20
C LEU A 8 -10.43 27.86 30.09
N SER A 9 -9.28 27.88 30.77
CA SER A 9 -8.88 26.83 31.70
C SER A 9 -9.87 26.68 32.87
N VAL A 10 -10.30 27.78 33.49
CA VAL A 10 -11.34 27.75 34.54
C VAL A 10 -12.69 27.26 34.00
N TYR A 11 -13.01 27.58 32.74
CA TYR A 11 -14.23 27.12 32.07
C TYR A 11 -14.22 25.60 31.86
N ILE A 12 -13.10 25.05 31.37
CA ILE A 12 -12.88 23.61 31.17
C ILE A 12 -12.92 22.85 32.50
N ASP A 13 -12.20 23.33 33.52
CA ASP A 13 -12.16 22.67 34.83
C ASP A 13 -13.55 22.55 35.48
N ARG A 14 -14.39 23.58 35.31
CA ARG A 14 -15.78 23.56 35.78
C ARG A 14 -16.63 22.53 35.04
N LEU A 15 -16.49 22.44 33.72
CA LEU A 15 -17.21 21.46 32.90
C LEU A 15 -16.76 20.02 33.19
N ASN A 16 -15.47 19.81 33.45
CA ASN A 16 -14.92 18.52 33.88
C ASN A 16 -15.43 18.13 35.27
N ALA A 17 -15.59 19.10 36.18
CA ALA A 17 -16.18 18.90 37.50
C ALA A 17 -17.72 18.86 37.51
N GLU A 18 -18.37 18.80 36.33
CA GLU A 18 -19.84 18.77 36.15
C GLU A 18 -20.59 19.96 36.78
N LYS A 19 -19.91 21.11 36.88
CA LYS A 19 -20.48 22.34 37.41
C LYS A 19 -20.75 23.32 36.28
N LYS A 20 -21.82 24.11 36.42
CA LYS A 20 -22.10 25.21 35.49
C LYS A 20 -20.90 26.18 35.47
N PRO A 21 -20.28 26.41 34.30
CA PRO A 21 -19.16 27.33 34.20
C PRO A 21 -19.61 28.78 34.44
N PRO A 22 -18.70 29.66 34.89
CA PRO A 22 -19.00 31.09 35.06
C PRO A 22 -19.37 31.72 33.72
N GLN A 23 -20.27 32.70 33.74
CA GLN A 23 -20.58 33.49 32.55
C GLN A 23 -19.45 34.51 32.38
N PHE A 24 -18.50 34.19 31.49
CA PHE A 24 -17.49 35.15 31.07
C PHE A 24 -18.08 36.00 29.94
N ASP A 25 -17.94 37.31 30.05
CA ASP A 25 -18.21 38.19 28.92
C ASP A 25 -17.09 37.99 27.88
N ALA A 26 -17.47 37.39 26.76
CA ALA A 26 -16.62 37.10 25.61
C ALA A 26 -17.02 37.94 24.38
N SER A 27 -17.88 38.95 24.56
CA SER A 27 -18.35 39.82 23.48
C SER A 27 -17.22 40.58 22.76
N ASP A 28 -16.08 40.77 23.44
CA ASP A 28 -14.91 41.46 22.91
C ASP A 28 -13.85 40.51 22.28
N ASN A 29 -14.04 39.18 22.32
CA ASN A 29 -13.08 38.20 21.76
C ASN A 29 -13.82 36.98 21.18
N GLU A 30 -14.05 37.03 19.87
CA GLU A 30 -14.79 36.01 19.09
C GLU A 30 -14.10 34.63 19.12
N GLU A 31 -12.76 34.59 19.11
CA GLU A 31 -11.99 33.35 19.18
C GLU A 31 -12.17 32.63 20.54
N LEU A 32 -12.24 33.40 21.64
CA LEU A 32 -12.50 32.83 22.96
C LEU A 32 -13.92 32.30 23.09
N ALA A 33 -14.89 32.95 22.44
CA ALA A 33 -16.28 32.50 22.43
C ALA A 33 -16.43 31.17 21.68
N ASP A 34 -15.84 31.05 20.50
CA ASP A 34 -15.83 29.81 19.69
C ASP A 34 -15.16 28.65 20.41
N LEU A 35 -14.05 28.91 21.13
CA LEU A 35 -13.37 27.90 21.95
C LEU A 35 -14.26 27.42 23.11
N MET A 36 -14.96 28.33 23.80
CA MET A 36 -15.88 27.95 24.89
C MET A 36 -17.08 27.13 24.39
N ASP A 37 -17.61 27.46 23.22
CA ASP A 37 -18.71 26.71 22.62
C ASP A 37 -18.26 25.33 22.12
N THR A 38 -17.07 25.23 21.54
CA THR A 38 -16.47 23.95 21.11
C THR A 38 -16.27 23.02 22.31
N VAL A 39 -15.68 23.51 23.41
CA VAL A 39 -15.48 22.74 24.66
C VAL A 39 -16.82 22.24 25.21
N ARG A 40 -17.86 23.08 25.16
CA ARG A 40 -19.21 22.71 25.60
C ARG A 40 -19.83 21.63 24.70
N LEU A 41 -19.65 21.71 23.39
CA LEU A 41 -20.14 20.72 22.43
C LEU A 41 -19.50 19.36 22.69
N VAL A 42 -18.17 19.31 22.84
CA VAL A 42 -17.41 18.10 23.15
C VAL A 42 -17.85 17.47 24.47
N ARG A 43 -18.10 18.27 25.52
CA ARG A 43 -18.60 17.75 26.81
C ARG A 43 -20.04 17.25 26.74
N SER A 44 -20.86 17.80 25.84
CA SER A 44 -22.27 17.41 25.68
C SER A 44 -22.47 16.11 24.90
N LEU A 45 -21.42 15.61 24.24
CA LEU A 45 -21.42 14.28 23.63
C LEU A 45 -21.57 13.24 24.75
N LYS A 46 -22.72 12.57 24.79
CA LYS A 46 -22.95 11.45 25.72
C LYS A 46 -21.88 10.40 25.51
N ARG A 47 -21.16 10.03 26.57
CA ARG A 47 -20.38 8.80 26.58
C ARG A 47 -21.33 7.64 26.22
N PRO A 48 -20.95 6.72 25.32
CA PRO A 48 -21.76 5.54 25.07
C PRO A 48 -21.98 4.82 26.40
N GLU A 49 -23.24 4.51 26.73
CA GLU A 49 -23.52 3.61 27.83
C GLU A 49 -22.91 2.26 27.50
N ILE A 50 -21.87 1.89 28.24
CA ILE A 50 -21.25 0.57 28.15
C ILE A 50 -22.34 -0.45 28.51
N PRO A 51 -22.66 -1.40 27.63
CA PRO A 51 -23.65 -2.40 27.95
C PRO A 51 -23.18 -3.23 29.16
N GLU A 52 -24.10 -3.50 30.09
CA GLU A 52 -23.82 -4.26 31.31
C GLU A 52 -23.11 -5.59 31.02
N GLU A 53 -22.25 -6.02 31.93
CA GLU A 53 -21.53 -7.30 31.88
C GLU A 53 -22.50 -8.46 31.56
N GLY A 54 -22.20 -9.22 30.50
CA GLY A 54 -23.06 -10.30 29.99
C GLY A 54 -24.10 -9.88 28.94
N TYR A 55 -24.10 -8.62 28.48
CA TYR A 55 -24.91 -8.19 27.33
C TYR A 55 -24.61 -9.00 26.06
N GLU A 56 -23.35 -9.31 25.78
CA GLU A 56 -22.94 -10.13 24.63
C GLU A 56 -23.60 -11.50 24.65
N LYS A 57 -23.66 -12.13 25.84
CA LYS A 57 -24.26 -13.44 26.03
C LYS A 57 -25.79 -13.39 25.90
N ARG A 58 -26.44 -12.38 26.47
CA ARG A 58 -27.89 -12.14 26.33
C ARG A 58 -28.28 -11.80 24.90
N LEU A 59 -27.46 -11.04 24.19
CA LEU A 59 -27.67 -10.69 22.79
C LEU A 59 -27.53 -11.93 21.90
N ALA A 60 -26.49 -12.74 22.12
CA ALA A 60 -26.30 -14.01 21.42
C ALA A 60 -27.46 -14.99 21.66
N GLU A 61 -27.95 -15.09 22.89
CA GLU A 61 -29.11 -15.93 23.23
C GLU A 61 -30.42 -15.40 22.63
N ASN A 62 -30.62 -14.08 22.61
CA ASN A 62 -31.80 -13.44 22.00
C ASN A 62 -31.81 -13.55 20.46
N ILE A 63 -30.64 -13.47 19.82
CA ILE A 63 -30.50 -13.67 18.38
C ILE A 63 -30.70 -15.15 18.02
N ALA A 64 -30.09 -16.07 18.76
CA ALA A 64 -30.26 -17.52 18.55
C ALA A 64 -31.72 -17.98 18.76
N SER A 65 -32.45 -17.40 19.72
CA SER A 65 -33.87 -17.69 19.93
C SER A 65 -34.77 -17.07 18.85
N ARG A 66 -34.45 -15.87 18.33
CA ARG A 66 -35.15 -15.27 17.18
C ARG A 66 -34.96 -16.07 15.89
N LEU A 67 -33.76 -16.60 15.66
CA LEU A 67 -33.46 -17.45 14.50
C LEU A 67 -34.17 -18.81 14.58
N LYS A 68 -34.35 -19.38 15.78
CA LYS A 68 -35.16 -20.61 16.00
C LYS A 68 -36.67 -20.39 15.90
N ALA A 69 -37.15 -19.16 16.10
CA ALA A 69 -38.58 -18.83 16.04
C ALA A 69 -39.12 -18.61 14.61
N GLN A 70 -38.25 -18.55 13.59
CA GLN A 70 -38.68 -18.49 12.21
C GLN A 70 -39.10 -19.90 11.71
N LYS A 71 -40.40 -20.07 11.49
CA LYS A 71 -40.97 -21.34 10.98
C LYS A 71 -40.41 -21.64 9.57
N PRO A 72 -39.97 -22.89 9.30
CA PRO A 72 -39.51 -23.27 7.98
C PRO A 72 -40.69 -23.31 6.98
N VAL A 73 -40.51 -22.64 5.84
CA VAL A 73 -41.41 -22.73 4.69
C VAL A 73 -41.33 -24.16 4.13
N ARG A 74 -42.48 -24.84 4.09
CA ARG A 74 -42.61 -26.21 3.54
C ARG A 74 -42.43 -26.20 2.02
N ILE A 75 -41.25 -26.61 1.55
CA ILE A 75 -41.03 -26.97 0.14
C ILE A 75 -41.19 -28.49 -0.03
N ARG A 76 -42.00 -28.87 -1.02
CA ARG A 76 -42.49 -30.22 -1.29
C ARG A 76 -41.36 -31.11 -1.82
N LYS A 77 -41.02 -32.18 -1.08
CA LYS A 77 -40.00 -33.17 -1.48
C LYS A 77 -40.39 -33.89 -2.77
N ARG A 78 -39.59 -33.71 -3.83
CA ARG A 78 -39.55 -34.63 -4.98
C ARG A 78 -38.19 -35.33 -4.95
N LYS A 79 -38.22 -36.66 -4.84
CA LYS A 79 -37.04 -37.52 -4.72
C LYS A 79 -36.30 -37.54 -6.06
N TRP A 80 -35.08 -37.02 -6.09
CA TRP A 80 -34.03 -37.46 -7.02
C TRP A 80 -32.88 -37.98 -6.15
N GLN A 81 -32.62 -39.27 -6.28
CA GLN A 81 -31.45 -39.93 -5.73
C GLN A 81 -30.37 -39.99 -6.81
N ALA A 82 -29.12 -39.97 -6.33
CA ALA A 82 -27.86 -40.20 -7.03
C ALA A 82 -27.19 -38.96 -7.65
N GLY A 83 -26.01 -38.61 -7.11
CA GLY A 83 -24.99 -37.91 -7.90
C GLY A 83 -24.07 -36.89 -7.22
N PHE A 84 -23.95 -36.78 -5.89
CA PHE A 84 -22.91 -35.95 -5.25
C PHE A 84 -22.18 -36.70 -4.14
N ALA A 85 -21.49 -37.78 -4.54
CA ALA A 85 -20.58 -38.53 -3.67
C ALA A 85 -19.26 -38.77 -4.40
N ALA A 86 -18.60 -37.68 -4.78
CA ALA A 86 -17.18 -37.66 -5.07
C ALA A 86 -16.74 -36.21 -4.83
N ILE A 87 -15.91 -35.97 -3.82
CA ILE A 87 -14.94 -34.86 -3.65
C ILE A 87 -14.63 -34.61 -2.17
N ALA A 88 -15.52 -34.92 -1.22
CA ALA A 88 -15.16 -34.87 0.21
C ALA A 88 -14.12 -35.95 0.60
N ALA A 89 -14.09 -37.09 -0.08
CA ALA A 89 -13.25 -38.22 0.32
C ALA A 89 -11.78 -38.16 -0.17
N VAL A 90 -11.46 -37.36 -1.20
CA VAL A 90 -10.09 -37.33 -1.76
C VAL A 90 -9.23 -36.27 -1.06
N MET A 91 -9.79 -35.12 -0.66
CA MET A 91 -9.04 -34.14 0.15
C MET A 91 -8.80 -34.65 1.58
N ILE A 92 -9.77 -35.34 2.19
CA ILE A 92 -9.61 -35.89 3.56
C ILE A 92 -8.55 -37.00 3.61
N LEU A 93 -8.40 -37.83 2.57
CA LEU A 93 -7.39 -38.91 2.56
C LEU A 93 -5.96 -38.40 2.31
N ALA A 94 -5.78 -37.32 1.55
CA ALA A 94 -4.48 -36.71 1.32
C ALA A 94 -4.02 -35.84 2.51
N LEU A 95 -4.96 -35.21 3.23
CA LEU A 95 -4.66 -34.40 4.44
C LEU A 95 -4.24 -35.26 5.64
N MET A 96 -4.84 -36.44 5.84
CA MET A 96 -4.55 -37.28 7.01
C MET A 96 -3.13 -37.87 7.03
N LEU A 97 -2.41 -37.89 5.90
CA LEU A 97 -1.04 -38.40 5.83
C LEU A 97 0.04 -37.34 6.14
N TYR A 98 -0.33 -36.07 6.37
CA TYR A 98 0.63 -34.97 6.64
C TYR A 98 0.54 -34.39 8.07
N VAL A 99 -0.29 -34.96 8.95
CA VAL A 99 -0.64 -34.39 10.28
C VAL A 99 0.45 -34.62 11.35
N PHE A 100 1.51 -35.38 11.07
CA PHE A 100 2.48 -35.82 12.11
C PHE A 100 3.90 -35.26 11.99
N ILE A 101 4.16 -34.23 11.18
CA ILE A 101 5.50 -33.61 11.16
C ILE A 101 5.53 -32.41 12.14
N PRO A 102 6.27 -32.50 13.26
CA PRO A 102 6.53 -31.35 14.11
C PRO A 102 7.37 -30.31 13.34
N PHE A 103 7.11 -29.03 13.59
CA PHE A 103 7.77 -27.89 12.97
C PHE A 103 9.30 -28.00 12.96
N GLY A 104 9.87 -28.28 11.78
CA GLY A 104 11.19 -27.80 11.40
C GLY A 104 11.04 -26.59 10.49
N ASN A 105 11.98 -25.65 10.53
CA ASN A 105 11.99 -24.39 9.75
C ASN A 105 11.88 -24.53 8.23
N MET A 106 11.83 -25.75 7.68
CA MET A 106 11.60 -26.01 6.26
C MET A 106 10.12 -26.39 6.02
N ASN A 107 9.22 -25.50 5.62
CA ASN A 107 9.19 -24.05 5.72
C ASN A 107 7.70 -23.71 5.73
N ILE A 108 7.17 -23.11 6.81
CA ILE A 108 5.74 -22.79 6.92
C ILE A 108 5.24 -22.00 5.71
N VAL A 109 6.11 -21.19 5.11
CA VAL A 109 5.91 -20.51 3.82
C VAL A 109 5.50 -21.48 2.73
N SER A 110 6.29 -22.52 2.45
CA SER A 110 5.98 -23.49 1.40
C SER A 110 4.67 -24.25 1.63
N ALA A 111 4.28 -24.44 2.90
CA ALA A 111 2.97 -25.00 3.23
C ALA A 111 1.84 -24.01 2.93
N MET A 112 2.03 -22.73 3.23
CA MET A 112 1.07 -21.67 2.89
C MET A 112 0.95 -21.49 1.37
N GLU A 113 2.07 -21.41 0.64
CA GLU A 113 2.11 -21.29 -0.82
C GLU A 113 1.36 -22.45 -1.48
N LYS A 114 1.64 -23.68 -1.04
CA LYS A 114 0.95 -24.86 -1.58
C LYS A 114 -0.54 -24.82 -1.30
N ALA A 115 -0.93 -24.50 -0.07
CA ALA A 115 -2.34 -24.41 0.29
C ALA A 115 -3.06 -23.29 -0.50
N TYR A 116 -2.41 -22.15 -0.67
CA TYR A 116 -2.95 -21.03 -1.43
C TYR A 116 -3.04 -21.33 -2.92
N GLY A 117 -2.10 -22.08 -3.49
CA GLY A 117 -2.16 -22.55 -4.88
C GLY A 117 -3.37 -23.46 -5.18
N GLU A 118 -3.99 -24.06 -4.16
CA GLU A 118 -5.23 -24.83 -4.29
C GLU A 118 -6.49 -23.96 -4.17
N VAL A 119 -6.37 -22.71 -3.70
CA VAL A 119 -7.49 -21.77 -3.55
C VAL A 119 -7.88 -21.19 -4.90
N ARG A 120 -9.13 -21.43 -5.31
CA ARG A 120 -9.70 -20.84 -6.53
C ARG A 120 -10.36 -19.51 -6.24
N ALA A 121 -11.20 -19.48 -5.22
CA ALA A 121 -11.78 -18.28 -4.66
C ALA A 121 -11.97 -18.42 -3.14
N TYR A 122 -12.14 -17.30 -2.46
CA TYR A 122 -12.54 -17.28 -1.07
C TYR A 122 -13.53 -16.15 -0.79
N HIS A 123 -14.38 -16.39 0.21
CA HIS A 123 -15.29 -15.44 0.81
C HIS A 123 -14.97 -15.31 2.29
N GLY A 124 -14.81 -14.09 2.78
CA GLY A 124 -14.52 -13.86 4.18
C GLY A 124 -15.13 -12.60 4.74
N ILE A 125 -15.23 -12.55 6.06
CA ILE A 125 -15.55 -11.35 6.82
C ILE A 125 -14.31 -10.98 7.64
N LEU A 126 -13.73 -9.82 7.33
CA LEU A 126 -12.64 -9.22 8.07
C LEU A 126 -13.17 -8.35 9.21
N LEU A 127 -12.51 -8.43 10.36
CA LEU A 127 -12.64 -7.52 11.47
C LEU A 127 -11.32 -6.75 11.62
N ILE A 128 -11.39 -5.42 11.52
CA ILE A 128 -10.24 -4.53 11.71
C ILE A 128 -10.42 -3.83 13.05
N GLN A 129 -9.43 -4.02 13.93
CA GLN A 129 -9.41 -3.44 15.27
C GLN A 129 -8.16 -2.61 15.48
N GLU A 130 -8.34 -1.50 16.16
CA GLU A 130 -7.28 -0.70 16.73
C GLU A 130 -7.08 -1.12 18.19
N ILE A 131 -5.83 -1.20 18.63
CA ILE A 131 -5.44 -1.53 20.00
C ILE A 131 -4.53 -0.42 20.49
N SER A 132 -4.96 0.26 21.56
CA SER A 132 -4.18 1.32 22.20
C SER A 132 -3.00 0.75 22.99
N GLN A 133 -2.05 1.60 23.38
CA GLN A 133 -0.94 1.22 24.26
C GLN A 133 -1.39 0.60 25.61
N ASN A 134 -2.59 0.96 26.09
CA ASN A 134 -3.15 0.42 27.32
C ASN A 134 -3.82 -0.95 27.14
N GLY A 135 -3.86 -1.47 25.91
CA GLY A 135 -4.50 -2.74 25.56
C GLY A 135 -6.01 -2.64 25.30
N GLU A 136 -6.60 -1.43 25.35
CA GLU A 136 -8.00 -1.23 24.96
C GLU A 136 -8.15 -1.40 23.45
N SER A 137 -9.15 -2.17 23.02
CA SER A 137 -9.41 -2.44 21.61
C SER A 137 -10.70 -1.80 21.14
N PHE A 138 -10.65 -1.17 19.96
CA PHE A 138 -11.76 -0.52 19.30
C PHE A 138 -11.96 -1.13 17.91
N THR A 139 -13.20 -1.49 17.57
CA THR A 139 -13.51 -1.97 16.21
C THR A 139 -13.54 -0.79 15.25
N GLN A 140 -12.65 -0.80 14.26
CA GLN A 140 -12.56 0.24 13.24
C GLN A 140 -13.51 -0.06 12.07
N ALA A 141 -13.52 -1.32 11.61
CA ALA A 141 -14.35 -1.72 10.47
C ALA A 141 -14.66 -3.22 10.46
N ARG A 142 -15.75 -3.56 9.78
CA ARG A 142 -16.05 -4.93 9.33
C ARG A 142 -16.23 -4.93 7.83
N VAL A 143 -15.54 -5.84 7.16
CA VAL A 143 -15.45 -5.85 5.70
C VAL A 143 -15.79 -7.23 5.17
N GLU A 144 -16.75 -7.32 4.26
CA GLU A 144 -16.98 -8.53 3.47
C GLU A 144 -16.06 -8.53 2.25
N VAL A 145 -15.38 -9.65 2.01
CA VAL A 145 -14.44 -9.79 0.89
C VAL A 145 -14.73 -11.07 0.12
N TRP A 146 -14.75 -10.96 -1.20
CA TRP A 146 -14.67 -12.06 -2.15
C TRP A 146 -13.44 -11.85 -3.01
N ARG A 147 -12.67 -12.89 -3.25
CA ARG A 147 -11.52 -12.83 -4.15
C ARG A 147 -11.27 -14.15 -4.82
N ASP A 148 -10.81 -14.11 -6.07
CA ASP A 148 -10.32 -15.27 -6.80
C ASP A 148 -8.84 -15.18 -7.12
N LYS A 149 -8.31 -16.29 -7.64
CA LYS A 149 -6.92 -16.43 -8.08
C LYS A 149 -6.57 -15.56 -9.30
N GLU A 150 -7.57 -15.08 -10.06
CA GLU A 150 -7.35 -14.17 -11.19
C GLU A 150 -7.17 -12.71 -10.72
N GLY A 151 -7.29 -12.47 -9.41
CA GLY A 151 -7.17 -11.14 -8.80
C GLY A 151 -8.45 -10.33 -8.86
N ARG A 152 -9.57 -10.90 -9.33
CA ARG A 152 -10.88 -10.24 -9.26
C ARG A 152 -11.37 -10.26 -7.83
N TYR A 153 -12.09 -9.23 -7.43
CA TYR A 153 -12.62 -9.17 -6.07
C TYR A 153 -13.89 -8.32 -5.97
N TYR A 154 -14.61 -8.56 -4.90
CA TYR A 154 -15.68 -7.72 -4.39
C TYR A 154 -15.43 -7.44 -2.91
N VAL A 155 -15.50 -6.17 -2.51
CA VAL A 155 -15.29 -5.72 -1.14
C VAL A 155 -16.45 -4.83 -0.73
N LYS A 156 -17.06 -5.12 0.42
CA LYS A 156 -18.12 -4.30 1.00
C LYS A 156 -17.81 -3.94 2.44
N GLN A 157 -17.81 -2.65 2.73
CA GLN A 157 -17.71 -2.11 4.08
C GLN A 157 -19.06 -2.29 4.79
N ILE A 158 -19.13 -3.23 5.73
CA ILE A 158 -20.36 -3.51 6.50
C ILE A 158 -20.50 -2.48 7.62
N GLU A 159 -19.44 -2.30 8.42
CA GLU A 159 -19.39 -1.39 9.57
C GLU A 159 -18.12 -0.52 9.50
N GLY A 160 -18.17 0.66 10.11
CA GLY A 160 -17.06 1.63 10.14
C GLY A 160 -17.39 2.93 9.40
N TYR A 161 -16.40 3.81 9.28
CA TYR A 161 -16.56 5.14 8.67
C TYR A 161 -17.02 5.09 7.20
N GLN A 162 -16.60 4.06 6.47
CA GLN A 162 -16.94 3.84 5.07
C GLN A 162 -18.14 2.89 4.89
N SER A 163 -18.99 2.69 5.91
CA SER A 163 -20.12 1.74 5.85
C SER A 163 -20.98 1.95 4.60
N GLY A 164 -21.22 0.86 3.88
CA GLY A 164 -21.96 0.83 2.62
C GLY A 164 -21.10 1.01 1.37
N LEU A 165 -19.83 1.44 1.47
CA LEU A 165 -18.91 1.49 0.33
C LEU A 165 -18.72 0.07 -0.24
N VAL A 166 -18.88 -0.05 -1.55
CA VAL A 166 -18.61 -1.28 -2.29
C VAL A 166 -17.54 -0.98 -3.34
N THR A 167 -16.46 -1.77 -3.35
CA THR A 167 -15.43 -1.75 -4.38
C THR A 167 -15.42 -3.08 -5.10
N VAL A 168 -15.43 -3.07 -6.43
CA VAL A 168 -15.38 -4.29 -7.23
C VAL A 168 -14.34 -4.11 -8.33
N ASN A 169 -13.47 -5.11 -8.49
CA ASN A 169 -12.53 -5.21 -9.60
C ASN A 169 -12.83 -6.49 -10.36
N ASN A 170 -13.26 -6.37 -11.62
CA ASN A 170 -13.61 -7.51 -12.46
C ASN A 170 -12.44 -8.02 -13.32
N GLY A 171 -11.25 -7.42 -13.16
CA GLY A 171 -10.05 -7.74 -13.93
C GLY A 171 -9.85 -6.90 -15.20
N VAL A 172 -10.91 -6.23 -15.69
CA VAL A 172 -10.86 -5.30 -16.84
C VAL A 172 -10.89 -3.86 -16.37
N PHE A 173 -11.85 -3.52 -15.51
CA PHE A 173 -11.95 -2.22 -14.83
C PHE A 173 -12.50 -2.42 -13.42
N LYS A 174 -12.52 -1.32 -12.66
CA LYS A 174 -12.93 -1.31 -11.27
C LYS A 174 -13.95 -0.21 -11.05
N TRP A 175 -14.85 -0.43 -10.11
CA TRP A 175 -15.78 0.61 -9.68
C TRP A 175 -15.98 0.67 -8.18
N GLN A 176 -16.30 1.87 -7.71
CA GLN A 176 -16.71 2.12 -6.32
C GLN A 176 -18.13 2.65 -6.29
N LEU A 177 -19.04 1.94 -5.62
CA LEU A 177 -20.37 2.44 -5.30
C LEU A 177 -20.32 3.15 -3.95
N ARG A 178 -20.71 4.43 -3.94
CA ARG A 178 -20.78 5.26 -2.72
C ARG A 178 -22.23 5.61 -2.42
N PRO A 179 -22.93 4.83 -1.57
CA PRO A 179 -24.36 5.05 -1.32
C PRO A 179 -24.69 6.41 -0.69
N GLY A 180 -23.80 6.94 0.16
CA GLY A 180 -23.97 8.26 0.77
C GLY A 180 -24.02 9.39 -0.25
N GLU A 181 -23.33 9.23 -1.38
CA GLU A 181 -23.27 10.21 -2.47
C GLU A 181 -24.20 9.87 -3.65
N ARG A 182 -24.70 8.63 -3.71
CA ARG A 182 -25.36 8.05 -4.89
C ARG A 182 -24.52 8.17 -6.15
N LYS A 183 -23.25 7.79 -6.04
CA LYS A 183 -22.30 7.81 -7.15
C LYS A 183 -21.63 6.47 -7.37
N ALA A 184 -21.35 6.16 -8.62
CA ALA A 184 -20.48 5.08 -9.05
C ALA A 184 -19.23 5.69 -9.69
N TYR A 185 -18.06 5.46 -9.12
CA TYR A 185 -16.79 5.92 -9.67
C TYR A 185 -16.13 4.79 -10.45
N LEU A 186 -15.69 5.05 -11.68
CA LEU A 186 -14.96 4.09 -12.51
C LEU A 186 -13.45 4.35 -12.47
N PHE A 187 -12.66 3.29 -12.61
CA PHE A 187 -11.20 3.30 -12.58
C PHE A 187 -10.63 2.15 -13.42
N SER A 188 -9.39 2.29 -13.93
CA SER A 188 -8.61 1.15 -14.42
C SER A 188 -8.52 0.02 -13.39
N ALA A 189 -8.48 -1.24 -13.87
CA ALA A 189 -8.30 -2.41 -13.00
C ALA A 189 -6.91 -2.46 -12.36
N PHE A 190 -5.90 -1.88 -13.03
CA PHE A 190 -4.51 -1.82 -12.57
C PHE A 190 -3.93 -0.43 -12.89
N PRO A 191 -3.13 0.15 -11.98
CA PRO A 191 -2.76 -0.38 -10.67
C PRO A 191 -3.92 -0.25 -9.66
N ASP A 192 -3.87 -1.00 -8.56
CA ASP A 192 -4.99 -1.09 -7.62
C ASP A 192 -4.72 -0.51 -6.21
N PRO A 193 -4.93 0.81 -6.02
CA PRO A 193 -4.76 1.44 -4.71
C PRO A 193 -5.91 1.16 -3.74
N TYR A 194 -7.00 0.54 -4.22
CA TYR A 194 -8.23 0.36 -3.42
C TYR A 194 -8.43 -1.09 -2.98
N SER A 195 -7.41 -1.94 -3.12
CA SER A 195 -7.41 -3.27 -2.54
C SER A 195 -7.62 -3.20 -1.02
N TYR A 196 -8.12 -4.29 -0.45
CA TYR A 196 -8.44 -4.39 0.97
C TYR A 196 -7.24 -4.87 1.79
N ALA A 197 -7.27 -4.59 3.10
CA ALA A 197 -6.24 -5.03 4.02
C ALA A 197 -6.28 -6.56 4.23
N PHE A 198 -5.12 -7.15 4.51
CA PHE A 198 -4.99 -8.56 4.88
C PHE A 198 -5.47 -9.55 3.81
N GLU A 199 -5.00 -9.32 2.59
CA GLU A 199 -5.16 -10.21 1.46
C GLU A 199 -4.22 -11.41 1.57
N LEU A 200 -4.75 -12.64 1.44
CA LEU A 200 -3.98 -13.86 1.69
C LEU A 200 -2.74 -14.01 0.80
N GLY A 201 -2.83 -13.70 -0.49
CA GLY A 201 -1.70 -13.80 -1.43
C GLY A 201 -0.55 -12.89 -1.02
N ASN A 202 -0.83 -11.58 -0.90
CA ASN A 202 0.15 -10.59 -0.45
C ASN A 202 0.79 -10.96 0.90
N GLU A 203 0.03 -11.47 1.87
CA GLU A 203 0.61 -11.84 3.16
C GLU A 203 1.52 -13.07 3.07
N ILE A 204 1.23 -14.02 2.19
CA ILE A 204 2.12 -15.17 1.94
C ILE A 204 3.41 -14.69 1.27
N ASP A 205 3.32 -13.79 0.30
CA ASP A 205 4.50 -13.16 -0.31
C ASP A 205 5.33 -12.37 0.70
N ASN A 206 4.70 -11.62 1.60
CA ASN A 206 5.40 -10.90 2.67
C ASN A 206 6.20 -11.85 3.57
N VAL A 207 5.63 -13.02 3.91
CA VAL A 207 6.32 -14.02 4.75
C VAL A 207 7.42 -14.72 3.96
N ARG A 208 7.21 -14.97 2.66
CA ARG A 208 8.22 -15.54 1.75
C ARG A 208 9.45 -14.66 1.62
N ASN A 209 9.23 -13.35 1.53
CA ASN A 209 10.29 -12.34 1.37
C ASN A 209 10.82 -11.82 2.72
N ALA A 210 10.36 -12.36 3.85
CA ALA A 210 10.85 -11.95 5.16
C ALA A 210 12.29 -12.41 5.41
N ILE A 211 13.08 -11.59 6.12
CA ILE A 211 14.44 -11.96 6.56
C ILE A 211 14.37 -13.19 7.46
N GLU A 212 13.42 -13.20 8.38
CA GLU A 212 13.27 -14.26 9.37
C GLU A 212 11.81 -14.45 9.77
N THR A 213 11.45 -15.70 10.09
CA THR A 213 10.19 -16.02 10.74
C THR A 213 10.46 -16.83 12.01
N LYS A 214 9.76 -16.51 13.10
CA LYS A 214 9.91 -17.18 14.39
C LYS A 214 8.58 -17.74 14.88
N PHE A 215 8.55 -19.01 15.21
CA PHE A 215 7.39 -19.61 15.86
C PHE A 215 7.30 -19.15 17.32
N LEU A 216 6.18 -18.52 17.69
CA LEU A 216 5.95 -17.97 19.03
C LEU A 216 5.06 -18.86 19.91
N GLY A 217 4.28 -19.77 19.32
CA GLY A 217 3.38 -20.63 20.06
C GLY A 217 2.09 -20.93 19.29
N LYS A 218 1.05 -21.32 20.03
CA LYS A 218 -0.24 -21.70 19.48
C LYS A 218 -1.36 -20.97 20.18
N GLU A 219 -2.40 -20.66 19.44
CA GLU A 219 -3.60 -20.01 19.96
C GLU A 219 -4.84 -20.53 19.22
N ILE A 220 -5.99 -20.47 19.88
CA ILE A 220 -7.27 -20.78 19.24
C ILE A 220 -7.93 -19.46 18.84
N ILE A 221 -8.10 -19.24 17.54
CA ILE A 221 -8.79 -18.07 16.99
C ILE A 221 -10.11 -18.53 16.39
N ASN A 222 -11.24 -18.02 16.90
CA ASN A 222 -12.59 -18.35 16.43
C ASN A 222 -12.85 -19.87 16.31
N GLY A 223 -12.35 -20.65 17.27
CA GLY A 223 -12.50 -22.10 17.32
C GLY A 223 -11.52 -22.88 16.43
N ARG A 224 -10.59 -22.21 15.76
CA ARG A 224 -9.56 -22.83 14.91
C ARG A 224 -8.21 -22.82 15.60
N GLU A 225 -7.51 -23.95 15.60
CA GLU A 225 -6.15 -24.02 16.15
C GLU A 225 -5.18 -23.36 15.18
N THR A 226 -4.41 -22.40 15.68
CA THR A 226 -3.47 -21.62 14.88
C THR A 226 -2.06 -21.67 15.46
N ASP A 227 -1.07 -21.59 14.58
CA ASP A 227 0.32 -21.36 14.94
C ASP A 227 0.63 -19.86 14.82
N ILE A 228 1.27 -19.29 15.82
CA ILE A 228 1.66 -17.88 15.86
C ILE A 228 3.08 -17.75 15.34
N LEU A 229 3.26 -16.91 14.32
CA LEU A 229 4.56 -16.53 13.78
C LEU A 229 4.83 -15.06 14.06
N GLU A 230 6.05 -14.74 14.46
CA GLU A 230 6.64 -13.42 14.26
C GLU A 230 7.28 -13.39 12.89
N VAL A 231 6.97 -12.36 12.11
CA VAL A 231 7.55 -12.12 10.80
C VAL A 231 8.44 -10.88 10.90
N ILE A 232 9.70 -11.03 10.51
CA ILE A 232 10.69 -9.96 10.48
C ILE A 232 10.93 -9.63 8.99
N PRO A 233 10.25 -8.60 8.45
CA PRO A 233 10.37 -8.24 7.05
C PRO A 233 11.73 -7.64 6.73
N GLU A 234 12.07 -7.54 5.44
CA GLU A 234 13.26 -6.83 4.96
C GLU A 234 13.24 -5.35 5.34
N GLY A 235 12.07 -4.71 5.21
CA GLY A 235 11.80 -3.34 5.63
C GLY A 235 10.55 -3.24 6.51
N GLY A 236 10.53 -2.25 7.40
CA GLY A 236 9.44 -2.02 8.35
C GLY A 236 9.59 -2.75 9.69
N SER A 237 8.53 -2.74 10.49
CA SER A 237 8.54 -3.32 11.85
C SER A 237 8.07 -4.79 11.86
N PRO A 238 8.63 -5.63 12.74
CA PRO A 238 8.14 -6.99 12.95
C PRO A 238 6.65 -7.04 13.30
N TYR A 239 5.96 -8.07 12.84
CA TYR A 239 4.54 -8.27 13.09
C TYR A 239 4.22 -9.72 13.41
N LYS A 240 3.03 -9.97 13.95
CA LYS A 240 2.55 -11.33 14.26
C LYS A 240 1.51 -11.77 13.25
N LEU A 241 1.57 -13.05 12.91
CA LEU A 241 0.68 -13.71 11.95
C LEU A 241 0.20 -15.04 12.54
N TRP A 242 -1.10 -15.30 12.49
CA TRP A 242 -1.71 -16.55 12.96
C TRP A 242 -2.08 -17.39 11.75
N ILE A 243 -1.47 -18.57 11.65
CA ILE A 243 -1.66 -19.51 10.55
C ILE A 243 -2.57 -20.64 11.00
N ASP A 244 -3.67 -20.84 10.30
CA ASP A 244 -4.59 -21.93 10.57
C ASP A 244 -3.95 -23.30 10.32
N LYS A 245 -4.10 -24.23 11.27
CA LYS A 245 -3.46 -25.54 11.14
C LYS A 245 -4.17 -26.47 10.17
N GLU A 246 -5.46 -26.26 9.95
CA GLU A 246 -6.27 -27.07 9.04
C GLU A 246 -6.01 -26.67 7.58
N THR A 247 -6.13 -25.38 7.28
CA THR A 247 -6.02 -24.84 5.92
C THR A 247 -4.63 -24.37 5.55
N ARG A 248 -3.73 -24.18 6.53
CA ARG A 248 -2.39 -23.61 6.34
C ARG A 248 -2.41 -22.21 5.77
N LEU A 249 -3.48 -21.44 6.02
CA LEU A 249 -3.62 -20.08 5.53
C LEU A 249 -3.66 -19.06 6.68
N PRO A 250 -3.19 -17.82 6.45
CA PRO A 250 -3.29 -16.76 7.44
C PRO A 250 -4.75 -16.45 7.83
N LEU A 251 -5.01 -16.29 9.13
CA LEU A 251 -6.33 -15.89 9.65
C LEU A 251 -6.31 -14.57 10.41
N GLN A 252 -5.15 -14.15 10.89
CA GLN A 252 -5.03 -12.90 11.61
C GLN A 252 -3.63 -12.32 11.49
N LYS A 253 -3.55 -11.00 11.41
CA LYS A 253 -2.33 -10.20 11.46
C LYS A 253 -2.42 -9.19 12.60
N GLN A 254 -1.30 -8.97 13.28
CA GLN A 254 -1.18 -7.92 14.29
C GLN A 254 0.14 -7.17 14.08
N THR A 255 0.05 -5.86 13.84
CA THR A 255 1.21 -5.01 13.57
C THR A 255 2.06 -4.79 14.82
N ALA A 256 3.25 -4.21 14.67
CA ALA A 256 3.94 -3.58 15.80
C ALA A 256 3.10 -2.46 16.41
N MET A 257 3.37 -2.12 17.68
CA MET A 257 2.87 -0.92 18.32
C MET A 257 3.67 0.28 17.81
N GLN A 258 3.02 1.24 17.16
CA GLN A 258 3.61 2.47 16.65
C GLN A 258 2.75 3.65 17.07
N ASN A 259 3.35 4.70 17.64
CA ASN A 259 2.63 5.89 18.12
C ASN A 259 1.42 5.57 19.01
N ALA A 260 1.58 4.61 19.92
CA ALA A 260 0.54 4.10 20.82
C ALA A 260 -0.66 3.40 20.13
N LEU A 261 -0.52 3.06 18.84
CA LEU A 261 -1.50 2.36 18.03
C LEU A 261 -0.95 1.03 17.51
N GLN A 262 -1.78 0.00 17.57
CA GLN A 262 -1.52 -1.29 16.97
C GLN A 262 -2.78 -1.76 16.24
N TYR A 263 -2.62 -2.31 15.05
CA TYR A 263 -3.74 -2.87 14.30
C TYR A 263 -3.78 -4.38 14.43
N LYS A 264 -5.00 -4.90 14.55
CA LYS A 264 -5.31 -6.32 14.49
C LYS A 264 -6.38 -6.55 13.42
N VAL A 265 -6.03 -7.33 12.41
CA VAL A 265 -6.93 -7.66 11.29
C VAL A 265 -7.15 -9.17 11.30
N SER A 266 -8.41 -9.61 11.38
CA SER A 266 -8.76 -11.03 11.51
C SER A 266 -9.88 -11.44 10.57
N TYR A 267 -9.76 -12.60 9.92
CA TYR A 267 -10.91 -13.29 9.34
C TYR A 267 -11.74 -13.90 10.47
N ILE A 268 -12.91 -13.33 10.74
CA ILE A 268 -13.88 -13.90 11.68
C ILE A 268 -14.72 -14.99 11.04
N GLU A 269 -14.86 -14.94 9.72
CA GLU A 269 -15.43 -15.98 8.87
C GLU A 269 -14.57 -16.07 7.60
N ILE A 270 -14.29 -17.28 7.13
CA ILE A 270 -13.64 -17.50 5.83
C ILE A 270 -14.04 -18.87 5.26
N ASN A 271 -14.43 -18.89 3.99
CA ASN A 271 -14.80 -20.06 3.22
C ASN A 271 -14.05 -20.06 1.89
N PHE A 272 -13.69 -21.23 1.39
CA PHE A 272 -13.03 -21.41 0.10
C PHE A 272 -14.02 -21.97 -0.90
N GLU A 273 -14.13 -21.30 -2.04
CA GLU A 273 -15.14 -21.52 -3.06
C GLU A 273 -14.46 -21.74 -4.43
N ASP A 274 -15.20 -22.29 -5.39
CA ASP A 274 -14.69 -22.50 -6.74
C ASP A 274 -14.60 -21.19 -7.56
N LEU A 275 -15.50 -20.24 -7.31
CA LEU A 275 -15.65 -19.01 -8.09
C LEU A 275 -16.42 -17.93 -7.30
N ILE A 276 -16.12 -16.66 -7.61
CA ILE A 276 -16.93 -15.53 -7.17
C ILE A 276 -18.28 -15.56 -7.93
N PRO A 277 -19.43 -15.31 -7.27
CA PRO A 277 -20.70 -15.19 -7.96
C PRO A 277 -20.66 -14.13 -9.07
N GLU A 278 -20.91 -14.52 -10.34
CA GLU A 278 -20.78 -13.60 -11.50
C GLU A 278 -21.56 -12.30 -11.32
N LYS A 279 -22.77 -12.38 -10.74
CA LYS A 279 -23.63 -11.23 -10.50
C LYS A 279 -23.00 -10.12 -9.63
N ILE A 280 -22.04 -10.43 -8.77
CA ILE A 280 -21.37 -9.39 -7.95
C ILE A 280 -20.13 -8.80 -8.64
N LEU A 281 -19.69 -9.39 -9.75
CA LEU A 281 -18.65 -8.90 -10.65
C LEU A 281 -19.19 -8.24 -11.93
N GLU A 282 -20.51 -8.22 -12.10
CA GLU A 282 -21.16 -7.51 -13.20
C GLU A 282 -21.45 -6.06 -12.80
N TYR A 283 -20.88 -5.12 -13.56
CA TYR A 283 -21.19 -3.71 -13.35
C TYR A 283 -22.64 -3.42 -13.76
N SER A 284 -23.37 -2.80 -12.84
CA SER A 284 -24.68 -2.21 -13.11
C SER A 284 -24.84 -0.95 -12.30
N LEU A 285 -25.17 0.16 -12.97
CA LEU A 285 -25.41 1.43 -12.29
C LEU A 285 -26.73 1.33 -11.50
N PRO A 286 -26.73 1.46 -10.16
CA PRO A 286 -27.95 1.36 -9.39
C PRO A 286 -28.91 2.50 -9.72
N GLU A 287 -30.22 2.25 -9.59
CA GLU A 287 -31.24 3.27 -9.86
C GLU A 287 -31.00 4.53 -9.00
N GLY A 288 -30.98 5.68 -9.66
CA GLY A 288 -30.76 6.98 -9.02
C GLY A 288 -29.30 7.30 -8.68
N TYR A 289 -28.34 6.47 -9.11
CA TYR A 289 -26.92 6.79 -9.03
C TYR A 289 -26.46 7.56 -10.27
N VAL A 290 -25.41 8.35 -10.09
CA VAL A 290 -24.69 9.01 -11.17
C VAL A 290 -23.34 8.33 -11.35
N GLU A 291 -23.04 7.93 -12.58
CA GLU A 291 -21.72 7.45 -12.96
C GLU A 291 -20.74 8.63 -13.08
N VAL A 292 -19.57 8.47 -12.49
CA VAL A 292 -18.46 9.41 -12.56
C VAL A 292 -17.26 8.68 -13.11
N ASP A 293 -16.94 8.99 -14.36
CA ASP A 293 -15.74 8.53 -15.02
C ASP A 293 -14.82 9.73 -15.23
N ASN A 294 -13.72 9.74 -14.47
CA ASN A 294 -12.66 10.73 -14.62
C ASN A 294 -11.44 10.10 -15.30
N ASP A 295 -11.55 8.84 -15.72
CA ASP A 295 -10.48 8.15 -16.41
C ASP A 295 -10.42 8.66 -17.86
N HIS A 296 -9.25 9.14 -18.26
CA HIS A 296 -9.02 9.55 -19.64
C HIS A 296 -8.60 8.36 -20.52
N GLU A 297 -8.49 7.16 -19.94
CA GLU A 297 -8.19 5.93 -20.65
C GLU A 297 -9.39 5.39 -21.40
N GLN A 298 -9.21 5.19 -22.71
CA GLN A 298 -10.16 4.51 -23.56
C GLN A 298 -9.61 3.15 -23.98
N ILE A 299 -10.31 2.07 -23.63
CA ILE A 299 -9.97 0.72 -24.09
C ILE A 299 -10.31 0.59 -25.58
N VAL A 300 -9.36 0.03 -26.34
CA VAL A 300 -9.46 -0.21 -27.78
C VAL A 300 -9.23 -1.69 -28.09
N ASN A 301 -9.72 -2.14 -29.25
CA ASN A 301 -9.67 -3.56 -29.61
C ASN A 301 -8.36 -3.99 -30.27
N ASN A 302 -7.61 -3.05 -30.84
CA ASN A 302 -6.42 -3.32 -31.64
C ASN A 302 -5.55 -2.05 -31.77
N MET A 303 -4.35 -2.22 -32.35
CA MET A 303 -3.38 -1.13 -32.57
C MET A 303 -3.83 -0.08 -33.59
N GLU A 304 -4.72 -0.42 -34.52
CA GLU A 304 -5.25 0.53 -35.50
C GLU A 304 -6.15 1.56 -34.81
N GLU A 305 -7.05 1.11 -33.93
CA GLU A 305 -7.85 1.99 -33.08
C GLU A 305 -6.97 2.80 -32.11
N ALA A 306 -5.90 2.21 -31.56
CA ALA A 306 -4.94 2.94 -30.73
C ALA A 306 -4.26 4.07 -31.51
N PHE A 307 -3.84 3.81 -32.75
CA PHE A 307 -3.26 4.80 -33.66
C PHE A 307 -4.22 5.95 -33.95
N GLU A 308 -5.51 5.66 -34.21
CA GLU A 308 -6.52 6.69 -34.50
C GLU A 308 -6.67 7.69 -33.34
N LEU A 309 -6.53 7.23 -32.09
CA LEU A 309 -6.65 8.07 -30.89
C LEU A 309 -5.33 8.76 -30.51
N ALA A 310 -4.22 8.03 -30.51
CA ALA A 310 -2.92 8.53 -30.07
C ALA A 310 -2.21 9.38 -31.14
N GLY A 311 -2.46 9.09 -32.42
CA GLY A 311 -1.86 9.78 -33.56
C GLY A 311 -0.49 9.25 -33.99
N PHE A 312 -0.05 8.11 -33.45
CA PHE A 312 1.15 7.38 -33.87
C PHE A 312 0.93 5.87 -33.75
N TYR A 313 1.65 5.09 -34.55
CA TYR A 313 1.57 3.64 -34.47
C TYR A 313 2.52 3.17 -33.35
N PRO A 314 2.03 2.46 -32.33
CA PRO A 314 2.86 2.07 -31.20
C PRO A 314 4.01 1.16 -31.63
N ASP A 315 5.23 1.44 -31.15
CA ASP A 315 6.42 0.61 -31.33
C ASP A 315 6.76 -0.15 -30.03
N ILE A 316 5.72 -0.74 -29.43
CA ILE A 316 5.82 -1.57 -28.24
C ILE A 316 5.68 -3.05 -28.64
N PRO A 317 6.49 -3.97 -28.08
CA PRO A 317 6.31 -5.40 -28.29
C PRO A 317 4.93 -5.88 -27.83
N GLU A 318 4.16 -6.49 -28.74
CA GLU A 318 2.85 -7.08 -28.41
C GLU A 318 2.97 -8.42 -27.65
N GLU A 319 4.04 -9.18 -27.91
CA GLU A 319 4.28 -10.49 -27.31
C GLU A 319 5.41 -10.42 -26.27
N ILE A 320 5.07 -10.74 -25.02
CA ILE A 320 6.01 -10.84 -23.90
C ILE A 320 5.99 -12.27 -23.38
N GLU A 321 7.16 -12.93 -23.29
CA GLU A 321 7.24 -14.31 -22.81
C GLU A 321 6.72 -14.44 -21.36
N GLY A 322 5.87 -15.44 -21.11
CA GLY A 322 5.28 -15.65 -19.77
C GLY A 322 4.08 -14.75 -19.43
N TYR A 323 3.73 -13.81 -20.31
CA TYR A 323 2.64 -12.86 -20.13
C TYR A 323 1.59 -12.96 -21.25
N ASN A 324 0.34 -12.65 -20.91
CA ASN A 324 -0.76 -12.54 -21.85
C ASN A 324 -1.23 -11.09 -21.90
N LEU A 325 -1.40 -10.54 -23.12
CA LEU A 325 -2.01 -9.23 -23.32
C LEU A 325 -3.49 -9.30 -22.94
N VAL A 326 -3.92 -8.42 -22.04
CA VAL A 326 -5.30 -8.38 -21.52
C VAL A 326 -6.08 -7.22 -22.11
N SER A 327 -5.45 -6.07 -22.28
CA SER A 327 -6.09 -4.88 -22.87
C SER A 327 -5.09 -3.93 -23.51
N ILE A 328 -5.59 -3.19 -24.49
CA ILE A 328 -4.94 -2.03 -25.09
C ILE A 328 -5.80 -0.82 -24.72
N SER A 329 -5.20 0.24 -24.20
CA SER A 329 -5.89 1.49 -23.92
C SER A 329 -5.09 2.69 -24.38
N VAL A 330 -5.78 3.80 -24.60
CA VAL A 330 -5.18 5.10 -24.90
C VAL A 330 -5.63 6.10 -23.86
N ASP A 331 -4.68 6.68 -23.13
CA ASP A 331 -4.91 7.89 -22.35
C ASP A 331 -5.09 9.05 -23.34
N THR A 332 -6.33 9.47 -23.54
CA THR A 332 -6.69 10.49 -24.52
C THR A 332 -6.22 11.89 -24.15
N ALA A 333 -5.93 12.15 -22.86
CA ALA A 333 -5.40 13.43 -22.41
C ALA A 333 -3.91 13.55 -22.73
N GLN A 334 -3.14 12.48 -22.51
CA GLN A 334 -1.70 12.45 -22.81
C GLN A 334 -1.36 11.95 -24.22
N LYS A 335 -2.34 11.37 -24.93
CA LYS A 335 -2.10 10.56 -26.13
C LYS A 335 -1.08 9.44 -25.88
N ALA A 336 -1.16 8.81 -24.71
CA ALA A 336 -0.26 7.71 -24.34
C ALA A 336 -0.96 6.38 -24.60
N VAL A 337 -0.25 5.45 -25.26
CA VAL A 337 -0.74 4.10 -25.52
C VAL A 337 -0.27 3.19 -24.39
N LYS A 338 -1.16 2.34 -23.89
CA LYS A 338 -0.91 1.43 -22.78
C LYS A 338 -1.30 0.01 -23.17
N LEU A 339 -0.38 -0.94 -22.98
CA LEU A 339 -0.63 -2.37 -23.14
C LEU A 339 -0.53 -3.01 -21.76
N ASN A 340 -1.63 -3.58 -21.29
CA ASN A 340 -1.71 -4.24 -19.99
C ASN A 340 -1.59 -5.74 -20.14
N TYR A 341 -0.64 -6.33 -19.42
CA TYR A 341 -0.39 -7.76 -19.42
C TYR A 341 -0.61 -8.38 -18.05
N VAL A 342 -0.90 -9.67 -18.05
CA VAL A 342 -0.96 -10.51 -16.87
C VAL A 342 -0.10 -11.75 -17.06
N SER A 343 0.64 -12.18 -16.05
CA SER A 343 1.39 -13.43 -16.10
C SER A 343 0.46 -14.64 -16.26
N GLN A 344 0.99 -15.74 -16.78
CA GLN A 344 0.22 -16.99 -16.97
C GLN A 344 -0.41 -17.55 -15.68
N ASP A 345 0.22 -17.30 -14.53
CA ASP A 345 -0.29 -17.69 -13.20
C ASP A 345 -1.24 -16.63 -12.58
N SER A 346 -1.49 -15.52 -13.28
CA SER A 346 -2.37 -14.42 -12.88
C SER A 346 -1.93 -13.60 -11.65
N THR A 347 -0.69 -13.77 -11.18
CA THR A 347 -0.19 -13.09 -9.97
C THR A 347 0.53 -11.77 -10.26
N LYS A 348 1.12 -11.64 -11.46
CA LYS A 348 1.90 -10.49 -11.89
C LYS A 348 1.19 -9.73 -12.99
N ARG A 349 1.33 -8.42 -12.96
CA ARG A 349 0.75 -7.45 -13.90
C ARG A 349 1.81 -6.42 -14.25
N ILE A 350 1.90 -6.15 -15.54
CA ILE A 350 2.78 -5.12 -16.09
C ILE A 350 1.97 -4.27 -17.08
N THR A 351 2.29 -2.99 -17.16
CA THR A 351 1.77 -2.06 -18.16
C THR A 351 2.96 -1.49 -18.92
N LEU A 352 2.97 -1.71 -20.23
CA LEU A 352 3.91 -1.08 -21.15
C LEU A 352 3.26 0.18 -21.71
N MET A 353 4.00 1.27 -21.73
CA MET A 353 3.49 2.59 -22.12
C MET A 353 4.40 3.25 -23.14
N GLU A 354 3.80 4.00 -24.05
CA GLU A 354 4.50 4.82 -25.04
C GLU A 354 3.73 6.12 -25.28
N LYS A 355 4.45 7.24 -25.35
CA LYS A 355 3.91 8.54 -25.77
C LYS A 355 4.97 9.36 -26.50
N MET A 356 4.54 10.43 -27.19
CA MET A 356 5.48 11.47 -27.63
C MET A 356 5.95 12.29 -26.42
N PRO A 357 7.26 12.56 -26.25
CA PRO A 357 7.78 13.30 -25.11
C PRO A 357 7.37 14.78 -25.19
N GLU A 358 7.08 15.37 -24.04
CA GLU A 358 6.73 16.80 -23.92
C GLU A 358 7.97 17.70 -23.75
N GLY A 359 9.13 17.12 -23.50
CA GLY A 359 10.39 17.81 -23.26
C GLY A 359 11.55 16.84 -23.08
N GLU A 360 12.70 17.37 -22.66
CA GLU A 360 13.90 16.58 -22.36
C GLU A 360 13.64 15.56 -21.25
N PHE A 361 14.36 14.44 -21.32
CA PHE A 361 14.30 13.41 -20.29
C PHE A 361 14.87 13.95 -18.97
N VAL A 362 14.00 14.05 -17.97
CA VAL A 362 14.38 14.38 -16.59
C VAL A 362 13.89 13.26 -15.70
N ALA A 363 14.80 12.56 -15.04
CA ALA A 363 14.47 11.52 -14.08
C ALA A 363 13.89 12.14 -12.79
N ALA A 364 13.00 11.42 -12.13
CA ALA A 364 12.56 11.74 -10.78
C ALA A 364 13.76 11.80 -9.82
N SER A 365 13.74 12.74 -8.88
CA SER A 365 14.87 13.00 -7.97
C SER A 365 15.31 11.74 -7.22
N SER A 366 14.35 10.96 -6.73
CA SER A 366 14.56 9.73 -5.95
C SER A 366 14.94 8.51 -6.78
N ALA A 367 14.93 8.60 -8.11
CA ALA A 367 15.13 7.45 -8.97
C ALA A 367 16.60 7.03 -9.10
N ILE A 368 16.80 5.74 -9.32
CA ILE A 368 18.09 5.19 -9.72
C ILE A 368 18.33 5.60 -11.18
N THR A 369 19.51 6.15 -11.44
CA THR A 369 19.91 6.64 -12.77
C THR A 369 20.66 5.54 -13.53
N GLY A 370 19.91 4.74 -14.30
CA GLY A 370 20.45 3.63 -15.10
C GLY A 370 20.69 4.00 -16.56
N LYS A 371 21.05 3.00 -17.37
CA LYS A 371 21.14 3.12 -18.82
C LYS A 371 20.50 1.93 -19.54
N ILE A 372 20.06 2.14 -20.79
CA ILE A 372 19.61 1.10 -21.71
C ILE A 372 20.37 1.28 -23.02
N GLY A 373 21.35 0.42 -23.30
CA GLY A 373 22.17 0.57 -24.51
C GLY A 373 22.87 1.93 -24.63
N GLY A 374 23.20 2.56 -23.50
CA GLY A 374 23.80 3.90 -23.44
C GLY A 374 22.82 5.06 -23.26
N ILE A 375 21.52 4.85 -23.51
CA ILE A 375 20.42 5.81 -23.30
C ILE A 375 20.17 5.94 -21.81
N ASP A 376 19.96 7.16 -21.30
CA ASP A 376 19.63 7.36 -19.89
C ASP A 376 18.26 6.76 -19.54
N ALA A 377 18.18 6.09 -18.40
CA ALA A 377 16.98 5.44 -17.92
C ALA A 377 16.73 5.77 -16.45
N GLU A 378 15.47 5.96 -16.12
CA GLU A 378 14.96 6.12 -14.75
C GLU A 378 14.47 4.77 -14.26
N ILE A 379 14.95 4.36 -13.09
CA ILE A 379 14.57 3.10 -12.45
C ILE A 379 14.01 3.44 -11.07
N GLN A 380 12.76 3.06 -10.82
CA GLN A 380 12.09 3.26 -9.53
C GLN A 380 11.64 1.92 -8.95
N SER A 381 11.99 1.69 -7.68
CA SER A 381 11.64 0.46 -6.96
C SER A 381 11.47 0.79 -5.49
N PRO A 382 10.26 1.14 -5.00
CA PRO A 382 9.03 1.30 -5.78
C PRO A 382 8.94 2.64 -6.50
N VAL A 383 7.88 2.83 -7.30
CA VAL A 383 7.49 4.11 -7.89
C VAL A 383 7.06 5.08 -6.78
N SER A 384 7.93 6.05 -6.48
CA SER A 384 7.70 7.06 -5.45
C SER A 384 7.22 8.38 -6.04
N ASP A 385 7.67 8.72 -7.25
CA ASP A 385 7.32 9.97 -7.93
C ASP A 385 6.90 9.71 -9.37
N GLY A 386 5.89 10.46 -9.81
CA GLY A 386 5.33 10.35 -11.15
C GLY A 386 5.96 11.39 -12.08
N ALA A 387 6.99 10.99 -12.83
CA ALA A 387 7.60 11.84 -13.85
C ALA A 387 7.21 11.39 -15.27
N GLY A 388 7.06 12.35 -16.18
CA GLY A 388 6.74 12.12 -17.60
C GLY A 388 5.49 11.27 -17.82
N ILE A 389 5.62 10.15 -18.54
CA ILE A 389 4.51 9.23 -18.85
C ILE A 389 3.91 8.55 -17.59
N LEU A 390 4.66 8.49 -16.48
CA LEU A 390 4.16 7.96 -15.20
C LEU A 390 3.43 9.01 -14.36
N GLY A 391 3.51 10.30 -14.71
CA GLY A 391 3.07 11.42 -13.87
C GLY A 391 1.56 11.64 -13.73
N THR A 392 0.75 11.11 -14.66
CA THR A 392 -0.72 11.21 -14.58
C THR A 392 -1.41 9.92 -14.19
N GLY A 393 -0.66 8.83 -14.05
CA GLY A 393 -1.19 7.55 -13.64
C GLY A 393 -1.23 7.38 -12.12
N PRO A 394 -2.01 6.43 -11.60
CA PRO A 394 -2.10 6.17 -10.16
C PRO A 394 -0.91 5.34 -9.65
N TYR A 395 0.30 5.52 -10.20
CA TYR A 395 1.49 4.72 -9.87
C TYR A 395 2.30 5.31 -8.71
N ALA A 396 2.39 6.64 -8.64
CA ALA A 396 3.19 7.32 -7.63
C ALA A 396 2.70 7.01 -6.21
N GLY A 397 3.62 6.64 -5.32
CA GLY A 397 3.34 6.30 -3.92
C GLY A 397 2.85 4.86 -3.71
N MET A 398 2.88 4.01 -4.75
CA MET A 398 2.53 2.60 -4.60
C MET A 398 3.74 1.75 -4.21
N THR A 399 3.72 1.24 -2.98
CA THR A 399 4.85 0.51 -2.36
C THR A 399 5.16 -0.86 -2.99
N GLY A 400 4.37 -1.34 -3.94
CA GLY A 400 4.55 -2.62 -4.62
C GLY A 400 4.66 -2.51 -6.14
N MET A 401 4.88 -1.30 -6.68
CA MET A 401 5.06 -1.07 -8.11
C MET A 401 6.50 -0.68 -8.37
N ASN A 402 7.12 -1.31 -9.36
CA ASN A 402 8.44 -0.95 -9.83
C ASN A 402 8.35 -0.50 -11.29
N SER A 403 9.26 0.36 -11.73
CA SER A 403 9.26 0.85 -13.10
C SER A 403 10.65 1.09 -13.69
N ILE A 404 10.74 0.98 -15.01
CA ILE A 404 11.84 1.50 -15.83
C ILE A 404 11.25 2.42 -16.90
N ARG A 405 11.77 3.65 -16.99
CA ARG A 405 11.33 4.69 -17.93
C ARG A 405 12.52 5.26 -18.70
N TRP A 406 12.37 5.47 -19.99
CA TRP A 406 13.42 6.04 -20.84
C TRP A 406 12.82 6.83 -22.00
N GLN A 407 13.64 7.65 -22.65
CA GLN A 407 13.30 8.30 -23.91
C GLN A 407 14.23 7.78 -25.00
N ASN A 408 13.68 7.34 -26.12
CA ASN A 408 14.43 6.94 -27.29
C ASN A 408 13.84 7.59 -28.54
N GLU A 409 14.69 8.25 -29.33
CA GLU A 409 14.31 9.01 -30.51
C GLU A 409 13.17 10.01 -30.26
N ASN A 410 11.96 9.71 -30.73
CA ASN A 410 10.78 10.59 -30.68
C ASN A 410 9.74 10.13 -29.65
N TYR A 411 10.08 9.16 -28.81
CA TYR A 411 9.12 8.53 -27.89
C TYR A 411 9.70 8.41 -26.48
N GLU A 412 8.78 8.50 -25.52
CA GLU A 412 8.99 8.16 -24.13
C GLU A 412 8.30 6.84 -23.83
N TYR A 413 9.02 5.93 -23.18
CA TYR A 413 8.56 4.60 -22.82
C TYR A 413 8.60 4.42 -21.31
N ALA A 414 7.65 3.65 -20.79
CA ALA A 414 7.75 3.13 -19.44
C ALA A 414 7.20 1.70 -19.36
N ILE A 415 7.83 0.90 -18.51
CA ILE A 415 7.28 -0.37 -18.04
C ILE A 415 7.08 -0.23 -16.55
N VAL A 416 5.87 -0.48 -16.07
CA VAL A 416 5.52 -0.45 -14.65
C VAL A 416 4.73 -1.69 -14.26
N GLY A 417 5.02 -2.27 -13.10
CA GLY A 417 4.32 -3.49 -12.67
C GLY A 417 4.63 -3.90 -11.24
N ASN A 418 3.88 -4.89 -10.74
CA ASN A 418 4.13 -5.51 -9.43
C ASN A 418 5.16 -6.65 -9.51
N VAL A 419 6.26 -6.40 -10.23
CA VAL A 419 7.32 -7.37 -10.56
C VAL A 419 8.69 -6.82 -10.21
N SER A 420 9.72 -7.67 -10.11
CA SER A 420 11.07 -7.20 -9.79
C SER A 420 11.66 -6.32 -10.90
N ILE A 421 12.62 -5.48 -10.55
CA ILE A 421 13.39 -4.69 -11.54
C ILE A 421 14.10 -5.59 -12.55
N ASP A 422 14.61 -6.74 -12.12
CA ASP A 422 15.27 -7.71 -13.02
C ASP A 422 14.29 -8.22 -14.09
N GLU A 423 13.06 -8.53 -13.71
CA GLU A 423 12.02 -8.98 -14.65
C GLU A 423 11.60 -7.86 -15.61
N ILE A 424 11.50 -6.62 -15.11
CA ILE A 424 11.27 -5.46 -15.99
C ILE A 424 12.43 -5.28 -16.97
N ALA A 425 13.68 -5.44 -16.51
CA ALA A 425 14.87 -5.33 -17.36
C ALA A 425 14.91 -6.39 -18.46
N GLU A 426 14.49 -7.62 -18.17
CA GLU A 426 14.32 -8.68 -19.18
C GLU A 426 13.30 -8.28 -20.25
N ILE A 427 12.17 -7.67 -19.84
CA ILE A 427 11.14 -7.17 -20.78
C ILE A 427 11.67 -6.00 -21.61
N VAL A 428 12.44 -5.07 -21.02
CA VAL A 428 13.11 -3.99 -21.77
C VAL A 428 13.99 -4.57 -22.89
N GLY A 429 14.61 -5.73 -22.66
CA GLY A 429 15.38 -6.45 -23.69
C GLY A 429 14.61 -6.75 -24.97
N CYS A 430 13.26 -6.84 -24.91
CA CYS A 430 12.41 -7.04 -26.08
C CYS A 430 12.43 -5.84 -27.06
N PHE A 431 12.80 -4.64 -26.59
CA PHE A 431 12.97 -3.44 -27.42
C PHE A 431 14.29 -3.43 -28.20
N LYS A 432 15.21 -4.37 -27.93
CA LYS A 432 16.50 -4.53 -28.65
C LYS A 432 17.39 -3.27 -28.64
N LEU A 433 17.24 -2.42 -27.64
CA LEU A 433 18.05 -1.21 -27.44
C LEU A 433 19.40 -1.53 -26.78
N GLY A 434 19.51 -2.67 -26.10
CA GLY A 434 20.67 -3.08 -25.32
C GLY A 434 20.22 -3.60 -23.95
N ASP A 435 21.19 -4.01 -23.12
CA ASP A 435 20.90 -4.45 -21.76
C ASP A 435 20.62 -3.24 -20.85
N VAL A 436 19.82 -3.47 -19.80
CA VAL A 436 19.64 -2.50 -18.73
C VAL A 436 20.86 -2.50 -17.82
N GLU A 437 21.51 -1.35 -17.70
CA GLU A 437 22.64 -1.12 -16.82
C GLU A 437 22.18 -0.38 -15.57
N ILE A 438 22.17 -1.08 -14.44
CA ILE A 438 21.93 -0.49 -13.12
C ILE A 438 23.28 -0.13 -12.51
N PRO A 439 23.48 1.13 -12.05
CA PRO A 439 24.74 1.53 -11.44
C PRO A 439 25.00 0.72 -10.16
N LYS A 440 26.24 0.24 -10.02
CA LYS A 440 26.67 -0.60 -8.89
C LYS A 440 27.34 0.25 -7.81
N ASN A 441 27.20 -0.15 -6.56
CA ASN A 441 27.88 0.51 -5.44
C ASN A 441 29.41 0.44 -5.53
N GLY A 442 30.09 1.40 -4.89
CA GLY A 442 31.54 1.38 -4.71
C GLY A 442 32.34 1.67 -5.98
N THR A 443 31.78 2.44 -6.91
CA THR A 443 32.52 2.96 -8.07
C THR A 443 33.62 3.93 -7.64
N ASP A 444 34.63 4.14 -8.49
CA ASP A 444 35.66 5.16 -8.26
C ASP A 444 35.11 6.58 -8.13
N LEU A 445 33.86 6.81 -8.57
CA LEU A 445 33.14 8.07 -8.42
C LEU A 445 32.75 8.35 -6.96
N PHE A 446 32.57 7.33 -6.12
CA PHE A 446 32.12 7.47 -4.74
C PHE A 446 33.31 7.61 -3.77
N LYS A 447 34.08 8.70 -3.91
CA LYS A 447 35.25 8.99 -3.06
C LYS A 447 35.25 10.46 -2.63
N PRO A 448 34.65 10.79 -1.47
CA PRO A 448 34.62 12.18 -0.99
C PRO A 448 36.01 12.69 -0.63
N GLN A 449 36.25 13.99 -0.81
CA GLN A 449 37.47 14.65 -0.32
C GLN A 449 37.50 14.76 1.21
N VAL A 450 36.34 14.93 1.83
CA VAL A 450 36.17 14.97 3.28
C VAL A 450 35.19 13.90 3.71
N GLU A 451 35.64 12.93 4.51
CA GLU A 451 34.78 11.92 5.12
C GLU A 451 34.06 12.50 6.35
N VAL A 452 32.77 12.19 6.47
CA VAL A 452 31.95 12.56 7.63
C VAL A 452 31.81 11.32 8.51
N PRO A 453 32.26 11.36 9.78
CA PRO A 453 32.12 10.23 10.68
C PRO A 453 30.63 10.01 11.01
N VAL A 454 30.21 8.75 10.96
CA VAL A 454 28.84 8.34 11.26
C VAL A 454 28.79 7.57 12.56
N ASP A 455 27.83 7.93 13.42
CA ASP A 455 27.47 7.16 14.60
C ASP A 455 26.27 6.26 14.28
N MET A 456 26.51 4.95 14.19
CA MET A 456 25.48 3.98 13.82
C MET A 456 24.35 3.89 14.85
N GLU A 457 24.61 4.14 16.14
CA GLU A 457 23.54 4.11 17.16
C GLU A 457 22.57 5.29 16.96
N VAL A 458 23.10 6.44 16.56
CA VAL A 458 22.28 7.61 16.21
C VAL A 458 21.46 7.33 14.96
N GLU A 459 22.08 6.83 13.88
CA GLU A 459 21.36 6.54 12.63
C GLU A 459 20.28 5.47 12.81
N GLU A 460 20.52 4.42 13.61
CA GLU A 460 19.51 3.42 13.94
C GLU A 460 18.31 4.01 14.70
N ASN A 461 18.56 4.97 15.59
CA ASN A 461 17.49 5.66 16.32
C ASN A 461 16.73 6.64 15.42
N GLU A 462 17.41 7.31 14.50
CA GLU A 462 16.80 8.17 13.50
C GLU A 462 15.95 7.36 12.51
N GLN A 463 16.40 6.18 12.08
CA GLN A 463 15.59 5.28 11.26
C GLN A 463 14.29 4.90 11.99
N LYS A 464 14.36 4.55 13.29
CA LYS A 464 13.15 4.25 14.09
C LYS A 464 12.22 5.46 14.22
N SER A 465 12.80 6.66 14.31
CA SER A 465 12.05 7.91 14.35
C SER A 465 11.31 8.16 13.02
N VAL A 466 11.99 7.94 11.90
CA VAL A 466 11.42 8.05 10.55
C VAL A 466 10.34 7.01 10.30
N ASP A 467 10.55 5.77 10.72
CA ASP A 467 9.54 4.71 10.68
C ASP A 467 8.27 5.08 11.47
N ALA A 468 8.40 5.88 12.53
CA ALA A 468 7.28 6.41 13.30
C ALA A 468 6.63 7.66 12.68
N GLY A 469 7.08 8.09 11.49
CA GLY A 469 6.55 9.22 10.74
C GLY A 469 7.19 10.57 11.08
N HIS A 470 8.30 10.60 11.79
CA HIS A 470 9.03 11.83 12.07
C HIS A 470 10.10 12.09 11.00
N SER A 471 10.42 13.35 10.70
CA SER A 471 11.49 13.72 9.76
C SER A 471 11.47 12.94 8.42
N PRO A 472 10.31 12.80 7.73
CA PRO A 472 10.20 11.99 6.52
C PRO A 472 11.12 12.46 5.38
N TRP A 473 11.57 13.71 5.44
CA TRP A 473 12.55 14.29 4.53
C TRP A 473 13.89 13.53 4.48
N ARG A 474 14.23 12.74 5.51
CA ARG A 474 15.43 11.89 5.51
C ARG A 474 15.37 10.73 4.51
N LEU A 475 14.20 10.46 3.91
CA LEU A 475 14.03 9.46 2.86
C LEU A 475 14.42 9.99 1.47
N ASP A 476 14.65 11.30 1.34
CA ASP A 476 15.04 11.99 0.11
C ASP A 476 16.50 12.47 0.21
N HIS A 477 17.38 11.92 -0.64
CA HIS A 477 18.80 12.27 -0.61
C HIS A 477 19.09 13.70 -1.04
N GLU A 478 18.30 14.29 -1.95
CA GLU A 478 18.47 15.68 -2.35
C GLU A 478 18.10 16.61 -1.20
N PHE A 479 17.00 16.33 -0.50
CA PHE A 479 16.64 17.13 0.68
C PHE A 479 17.65 16.98 1.82
N VAL A 480 18.19 15.79 2.05
CA VAL A 480 19.28 15.58 3.02
C VAL A 480 20.53 16.37 2.62
N ALA A 481 20.91 16.36 1.33
CA ALA A 481 22.03 17.16 0.82
C ALA A 481 21.77 18.67 0.97
N GLN A 482 20.54 19.14 0.72
CA GLN A 482 20.12 20.52 0.89
C GLN A 482 20.34 20.99 2.34
N VAL A 483 19.84 20.22 3.30
CA VAL A 483 19.94 20.51 4.73
C VAL A 483 21.41 20.54 5.15
N PHE A 484 22.19 19.55 4.74
CA PHE A 484 23.63 19.48 5.05
C PHE A 484 24.39 20.71 4.53
N ALA A 485 24.26 21.01 3.23
CA ALA A 485 24.95 22.14 2.62
C ALA A 485 24.50 23.49 3.20
N SER A 486 23.21 23.63 3.49
CA SER A 486 22.65 24.81 4.14
C SER A 486 23.21 25.04 5.54
N LEU A 487 23.38 23.97 6.33
CA LEU A 487 24.01 24.04 7.65
C LEU A 487 25.50 24.36 7.57
N MET A 488 26.19 23.93 6.52
CA MET A 488 27.59 24.30 6.28
C MET A 488 27.75 25.80 5.98
N VAL A 489 26.76 26.42 5.33
CA VAL A 489 26.72 27.88 5.12
C VAL A 489 26.29 28.61 6.40
N SER A 490 25.34 28.06 7.16
CA SER A 490 24.77 28.64 8.39
C SER A 490 24.95 27.71 9.60
N PRO A 491 26.17 27.63 10.17
CA PRO A 491 26.50 26.64 11.21
C PRO A 491 25.75 26.88 12.54
N GLU A 492 25.29 28.10 12.79
CA GLU A 492 24.48 28.46 13.96
C GLU A 492 23.01 28.01 13.83
N GLY A 493 22.65 27.38 12.71
CA GLY A 493 21.30 26.94 12.38
C GLY A 493 20.68 27.76 11.25
N ILE A 494 19.64 27.20 10.63
CA ILE A 494 18.91 27.82 9.52
C ILE A 494 17.67 28.52 10.09
N VAL A 495 17.50 29.81 9.77
CA VAL A 495 16.34 30.61 10.17
C VAL A 495 15.72 31.23 8.92
N GLY A 496 14.46 30.90 8.64
CA GLY A 496 13.79 31.32 7.41
C GLY A 496 14.05 30.35 6.26
N ASP A 497 14.33 30.88 5.07
CA ASP A 497 14.58 30.08 3.87
C ASP A 497 15.94 29.38 3.91
N TYR A 498 16.04 28.23 3.26
CA TYR A 498 17.31 27.52 3.10
C TYR A 498 18.27 28.35 2.22
N PRO A 499 19.53 28.58 2.66
CA PRO A 499 20.56 29.22 1.84
C PRO A 499 20.83 28.49 0.52
N ILE A 500 20.67 27.16 0.52
CA ILE A 500 20.74 26.33 -0.69
C ILE A 500 19.32 25.89 -1.03
N THR A 501 18.87 26.17 -2.24
CA THR A 501 17.52 25.84 -2.72
C THR A 501 17.54 24.56 -3.57
N GLY A 502 16.40 23.87 -3.70
CA GLY A 502 16.32 22.59 -4.41
C GLY A 502 16.69 22.67 -5.89
N ASP A 503 16.40 23.80 -6.55
CA ASP A 503 16.77 24.06 -7.95
C ASP A 503 18.29 24.19 -8.18
N GLN A 504 19.08 24.29 -7.10
CA GLN A 504 20.54 24.31 -7.17
C GLN A 504 21.17 22.92 -7.01
N LEU A 505 20.35 21.89 -6.75
CA LEU A 505 20.77 20.52 -6.53
C LEU A 505 20.60 19.71 -7.80
N THR A 506 21.54 18.80 -8.05
CA THR A 506 21.44 17.85 -9.14
C THR A 506 22.02 16.52 -8.69
N THR A 507 21.19 15.48 -8.67
CA THR A 507 21.67 14.11 -8.48
C THR A 507 22.45 13.66 -9.72
N ILE A 508 23.76 13.46 -9.56
CA ILE A 508 24.66 13.04 -10.65
C ILE A 508 25.00 11.55 -10.59
N TYR A 509 24.60 10.88 -9.51
CA TYR A 509 24.78 9.46 -9.30
C TYR A 509 23.78 8.97 -8.24
N ASN A 510 23.03 7.91 -8.54
CA ASN A 510 22.14 7.26 -7.58
C ASN A 510 22.01 5.76 -7.88
N THR A 511 22.33 4.91 -6.91
CA THR A 511 22.15 3.45 -6.98
C THR A 511 20.95 2.95 -6.18
N GLY A 512 20.23 3.86 -5.52
CA GLY A 512 19.17 3.54 -4.55
C GLY A 512 19.70 3.30 -3.14
N THR A 513 21.03 3.13 -3.00
CA THR A 513 21.73 2.95 -1.71
C THR A 513 22.91 3.90 -1.53
N GLU A 514 23.48 4.39 -2.61
CA GLU A 514 24.54 5.41 -2.66
C GLU A 514 24.09 6.52 -3.60
N ALA A 515 24.28 7.78 -3.19
CA ALA A 515 23.93 8.94 -4.01
C ALA A 515 25.01 10.03 -3.94
N ILE A 516 25.21 10.75 -5.04
CA ILE A 516 26.04 11.95 -5.11
C ILE A 516 25.18 13.10 -5.63
N VAL A 517 25.04 14.14 -4.82
CA VAL A 517 24.31 15.36 -5.15
C VAL A 517 25.32 16.48 -5.40
N GLU A 518 25.30 17.06 -6.59
CA GLU A 518 26.09 18.23 -6.95
C GLU A 518 25.30 19.52 -6.66
N ILE A 519 26.01 20.55 -6.19
CA ILE A 519 25.44 21.85 -5.82
C ILE A 519 26.04 22.93 -6.70
N SER A 520 25.17 23.65 -7.41
CA SER A 520 25.55 24.68 -8.39
C SER A 520 25.46 26.12 -7.88
N GLY A 521 24.88 26.34 -6.68
CA GLY A 521 24.64 27.67 -6.12
C GLY A 521 25.90 28.48 -5.80
N GLU A 522 25.88 29.79 -6.05
CA GLU A 522 27.04 30.68 -5.84
C GLU A 522 27.44 30.86 -4.36
N VAL A 523 26.51 30.58 -3.43
CA VAL A 523 26.67 30.79 -1.99
C VAL A 523 27.17 29.52 -1.27
N THR A 524 27.33 28.40 -1.99
CA THR A 524 27.70 27.12 -1.38
C THR A 524 29.18 27.06 -1.01
N VAL A 525 29.48 26.39 0.11
CA VAL A 525 30.85 25.96 0.49
C VAL A 525 31.09 24.48 0.19
N VAL A 526 30.07 23.78 -0.30
CA VAL A 526 30.09 22.36 -0.66
C VAL A 526 29.72 22.22 -2.12
N ARG A 527 30.58 21.58 -2.91
CA ARG A 527 30.35 21.27 -4.32
C ARG A 527 29.56 19.97 -4.51
N ARG A 528 29.87 18.94 -3.72
CA ARG A 528 29.20 17.62 -3.78
C ARG A 528 28.94 17.05 -2.40
N VAL A 529 27.83 16.37 -2.24
CA VAL A 529 27.47 15.61 -1.03
C VAL A 529 27.35 14.14 -1.39
N TYR A 530 27.99 13.28 -0.60
CA TYR A 530 27.99 11.83 -0.77
C TYR A 530 27.11 11.23 0.32
N LEU A 531 26.08 10.49 -0.08
CA LEU A 531 25.08 9.93 0.81
C LEU A 531 25.03 8.41 0.68
N LYS A 532 24.75 7.74 1.79
CA LYS A 532 24.45 6.30 1.83
C LYS A 532 23.22 6.04 2.65
N ARG A 533 22.44 5.04 2.26
CA ARG A 533 21.59 4.37 3.23
C ARG A 533 22.45 3.40 4.03
N LEU A 534 22.46 3.50 5.35
CA LEU A 534 23.36 2.70 6.20
C LEU A 534 22.62 1.65 7.03
N VAL A 535 21.46 2.00 7.57
CA VAL A 535 20.66 1.14 8.45
C VAL A 535 19.83 0.14 7.63
N ARG A 536 19.13 0.62 6.60
CA ARG A 536 18.36 -0.20 5.65
C ARG A 536 18.72 0.18 4.23
N GLN A 537 18.90 -0.81 3.36
CA GLN A 537 19.29 -0.59 1.96
C GLN A 537 18.09 -0.49 1.01
N ASP A 538 16.88 -0.62 1.55
CA ASP A 538 15.63 -0.53 0.79
C ASP A 538 15.09 0.93 0.77
N PRO A 539 14.04 1.21 -0.01
CA PRO A 539 13.40 2.53 -0.15
C PRO A 539 12.91 3.19 1.14
N THR A 540 12.72 2.42 2.22
CA THR A 540 12.37 2.94 3.54
C THR A 540 13.59 3.36 4.36
N GLY A 541 14.80 3.12 3.87
CA GLY A 541 16.05 3.51 4.52
C GLY A 541 16.31 5.01 4.47
N ILE A 542 16.74 5.58 5.60
CA ILE A 542 17.18 6.96 5.67
C ILE A 542 18.51 7.15 4.93
N TRP A 543 18.67 8.32 4.31
CA TRP A 543 19.92 8.76 3.73
C TRP A 543 20.79 9.46 4.78
N THR A 544 22.04 9.03 4.88
CA THR A 544 23.06 9.57 5.78
C THR A 544 24.19 10.18 4.96
N VAL A 545 24.62 11.41 5.29
CA VAL A 545 25.80 12.02 4.67
C VAL A 545 27.06 11.33 5.19
N VAL A 546 27.85 10.76 4.28
CA VAL A 546 29.12 10.07 4.61
C VAL A 546 30.35 10.84 4.14
N GLY A 547 30.17 11.90 3.36
CA GLY A 547 31.26 12.75 2.92
C GLY A 547 30.81 13.88 2.01
N TYR A 548 31.73 14.79 1.69
CA TYR A 548 31.49 15.91 0.80
C TYR A 548 32.78 16.39 0.13
N ASP A 549 32.61 17.13 -0.98
CA ASP A 549 33.69 17.87 -1.64
C ASP A 549 33.46 19.37 -1.42
N PRO A 550 34.43 20.13 -0.86
CA PRO A 550 34.35 21.58 -0.77
C PRO A 550 34.49 22.26 -2.15
N VAL A 551 34.10 23.54 -2.23
CA VAL A 551 34.25 24.39 -3.43
C VAL A 551 35.70 24.77 -3.73
#